data_AF-A0ABD3XDX7-F1
#
_entry.id   AF-A0ABD3XDX7-F1
#
_cell.length_a   1.000
_cell.length_b   1.000
_cell.length_c   1.000
_cell.angle_alpha   90.00
_cell.angle_beta   90.00
_cell.angle_gamma   90.00
#
_symmetry.space_group_name_H-M   'P 1'
#
loop_
_entity.id
_entity.type
_entity.pdbx_description
1 polymer ?
#
loop_
_entity_poly.entity_id
_entity_poly.type
_entity_poly.pdbx_seq_one_letter_code
_entity_poly.pdbx_strand_id
1 'polypeptide(L)'
;MPEMPYLHTLWVNHNQIKNLGVFLATLSKKCPNLKILSMMNNEAAPSYFNGGTYEQYMDYRHYTISQLPHLEVLDDTKVTPQERAEACRIYRM
;
A
#
# COMPACT_ATOMS: atom_id res chain seq x y z
N MET A 1 -9.87 -4.72 -13.19
CA MET A 1 -8.87 -5.78 -12.95
C MET A 1 -9.57 -7.12 -12.76
N PRO A 2 -9.06 -8.24 -13.33
CA PRO A 2 -9.63 -9.57 -13.11
C PRO A 2 -9.43 -10.04 -11.65
N GLU A 3 -10.14 -11.09 -11.26
CA GLU A 3 -9.94 -11.74 -9.96
C GLU A 3 -8.67 -12.58 -9.96
N MET A 4 -7.82 -12.35 -8.95
CA MET A 4 -6.52 -13.00 -8.82
C MET A 4 -6.32 -13.44 -7.36
N PRO A 5 -7.12 -14.40 -6.87
CA PRO A 5 -7.08 -14.83 -5.47
C PRO A 5 -5.72 -15.43 -5.06
N TYR A 6 -4.89 -15.86 -6.01
CA TYR A 6 -3.58 -16.48 -5.74
C TYR A 6 -2.40 -15.50 -5.91
N LEU A 7 -2.65 -14.24 -6.22
CA LEU A 7 -1.58 -13.25 -6.37
C LEU A 7 -1.05 -12.84 -4.99
N HIS A 8 0.23 -13.12 -4.75
CA HIS A 8 0.91 -12.79 -3.49
C HIS A 8 1.82 -11.56 -3.59
N THR A 9 2.38 -11.32 -4.77
CA THR A 9 3.34 -10.22 -5.01
C THR A 9 2.88 -9.40 -6.19
N LEU A 10 2.81 -8.09 -6.00
CA LEU A 10 2.47 -7.13 -7.05
C LEU A 10 3.48 -5.98 -7.04
N TRP A 11 4.07 -5.75 -8.22
CA TRP A 11 5.03 -4.68 -8.45
C TRP A 11 4.47 -3.74 -9.51
N VAL A 12 4.16 -2.49 -9.13
CA VAL A 12 3.56 -1.47 -9.99
C VAL A 12 4.34 -0.15 -9.97
N ASN A 13 5.64 -0.22 -9.74
CA ASN A 13 6.50 0.97 -9.71
C ASN A 13 6.52 1.70 -11.06
N HIS A 14 6.80 3.00 -11.03
CA HIS A 14 6.90 3.86 -12.21
C HIS A 14 5.65 3.83 -13.12
N ASN A 15 4.47 3.75 -12.49
CA ASN A 15 3.20 3.89 -13.19
C ASN A 15 2.55 5.25 -12.86
N GLN A 16 1.38 5.48 -13.45
CA GLN A 16 0.62 6.72 -13.28
C GLN A 16 -0.55 6.53 -12.32
N ILE A 17 -0.37 5.76 -11.24
CA ILE A 17 -1.42 5.59 -10.23
C ILE A 17 -1.52 6.89 -9.43
N LYS A 18 -2.70 7.52 -9.47
CA LYS A 18 -2.96 8.82 -8.80
C LYS A 18 -3.92 8.71 -7.62
N ASN A 19 -4.95 7.86 -7.75
CA ASN A 19 -5.95 7.68 -6.70
C ASN A 19 -5.65 6.42 -5.89
N LEU A 20 -5.01 6.61 -4.74
CA LEU A 20 -4.61 5.53 -3.84
C LEU A 20 -5.82 4.73 -3.33
N GLY A 21 -6.86 5.42 -2.84
CA GLY A 21 -8.03 4.76 -2.25
C GLY A 21 -8.75 3.83 -3.25
N VAL A 22 -8.99 4.29 -4.48
CA VAL A 22 -9.62 3.46 -5.52
C VAL A 22 -8.74 2.26 -5.90
N PHE A 23 -7.42 2.48 -5.99
CA PHE A 23 -6.48 1.41 -6.30
C PHE A 23 -6.46 0.33 -5.22
N LEU A 24 -6.31 0.73 -3.95
CA LEU A 24 -6.26 -0.20 -2.82
C LEU A 24 -7.59 -0.92 -2.60
N ALA A 25 -8.74 -0.24 -2.74
CA ALA A 25 -10.05 -0.86 -2.67
C ALA A 25 -10.25 -1.92 -3.77
N THR A 26 -9.67 -1.69 -4.96
CA THR A 26 -9.68 -2.69 -6.03
C THR A 26 -8.79 -3.88 -5.68
N LEU A 27 -7.59 -3.64 -5.15
CA LEU A 27 -6.66 -4.69 -4.73
C LEU A 27 -7.24 -5.55 -3.61
N SER A 28 -7.81 -4.95 -2.56
CA SER A 28 -8.37 -5.70 -1.43
C SER A 28 -9.48 -6.66 -1.87
N LYS A 29 -10.30 -6.25 -2.84
CA LYS A 29 -11.37 -7.08 -3.40
C LYS A 29 -10.87 -8.15 -4.37
N LYS A 30 -9.91 -7.83 -5.24
CA LYS A 30 -9.52 -8.68 -6.37
C LYS A 30 -8.29 -9.54 -6.10
N CYS A 31 -7.45 -9.16 -5.14
CA CYS A 31 -6.24 -9.85 -4.71
C CYS A 31 -6.23 -10.03 -3.19
N PRO A 32 -7.20 -10.77 -2.61
CA PRO A 32 -7.36 -10.86 -1.16
C PRO A 32 -6.14 -11.46 -0.43
N ASN A 33 -5.31 -12.25 -1.12
CA ASN A 33 -4.11 -12.88 -0.55
C ASN A 33 -2.81 -12.14 -0.88
N LEU A 34 -2.89 -10.86 -1.28
CA LEU A 34 -1.70 -10.05 -1.57
C LEU A 34 -0.89 -9.81 -0.29
N LYS A 35 0.42 -10.11 -0.35
CA LYS A 35 1.37 -10.00 0.76
C LYS A 35 2.47 -8.98 0.50
N ILE A 36 2.87 -8.79 -0.75
CA ILE A 36 3.96 -7.89 -1.13
C ILE A 36 3.44 -6.91 -2.17
N LEU A 37 3.56 -5.63 -1.88
CA LEU A 37 3.19 -4.54 -2.79
C LEU A 37 4.36 -3.56 -2.92
N SER A 38 4.69 -3.18 -4.15
CA SER A 38 5.57 -2.05 -4.44
C SER A 38 4.86 -1.09 -5.39
N MET A 39 4.75 0.17 -4.99
CA MET A 39 4.17 1.29 -5.72
C MET A 39 5.15 2.47 -5.88
N MET A 40 6.45 2.27 -5.66
CA MET A 40 7.45 3.34 -5.74
C MET A 40 7.34 4.12 -7.06
N ASN A 41 7.55 5.44 -6.98
CA ASN A 41 7.46 6.35 -8.13
C ASN A 41 6.09 6.37 -8.82
N ASN A 42 5.01 6.26 -8.05
CA ASN A 42 3.65 6.66 -8.45
C ASN A 42 3.26 7.97 -7.76
N GLU A 43 2.37 8.75 -8.38
CA GLU A 43 1.82 9.99 -7.79
C GLU A 43 1.06 9.71 -6.48
N ALA A 44 0.39 8.56 -6.40
CA ALA A 44 -0.33 8.07 -5.22
C ALA A 44 0.58 7.55 -4.09
N ALA A 45 1.89 7.42 -4.31
CA ALA A 45 2.85 6.86 -3.37
C ALA A 45 4.00 7.87 -3.13
N PRO A 46 3.74 8.98 -2.43
CA PRO A 46 4.76 9.97 -2.12
C PRO A 46 5.85 9.36 -1.23
N SER A 47 7.09 9.65 -1.56
CA SER A 47 8.29 9.25 -0.83
C SER A 47 9.36 10.33 -0.96
N TYR A 48 10.39 10.27 -0.12
CA TYR A 48 11.51 11.21 -0.20
C TYR A 48 12.19 11.21 -1.58
N PHE A 49 12.12 10.09 -2.32
CA PHE A 49 12.70 9.96 -3.66
C PHE A 49 11.91 10.67 -4.77
N ASN A 50 10.61 10.94 -4.57
CA ASN A 50 9.77 11.62 -5.56
C ASN A 50 9.26 12.99 -5.06
N GLY A 51 9.94 13.59 -4.08
CA GLY A 51 9.63 14.93 -3.58
C GLY A 51 8.56 14.97 -2.48
N GLY A 52 8.15 13.81 -1.96
CA GLY A 52 7.27 13.72 -0.80
C GLY A 52 8.01 13.96 0.51
N THR A 53 7.31 14.53 1.49
CA THR A 53 7.78 14.67 2.86
C THR A 53 7.74 13.32 3.60
N TYR A 54 8.46 13.23 4.73
CA TYR A 54 8.39 12.06 5.61
C TYR A 54 6.95 11.80 6.10
N GLU A 55 6.22 12.87 6.47
CA GLU A 55 4.84 12.77 6.93
C GLU A 55 3.92 12.21 5.84
N GLN A 56 4.04 12.70 4.60
CA GLN A 56 3.27 12.17 3.47
C GLN A 56 3.57 10.70 3.20
N TYR A 57 4.84 10.29 3.30
CA TYR A 57 5.22 8.88 3.16
C TYR A 57 4.62 8.02 4.27
N MET A 58 4.69 8.47 5.53
CA MET A 58 4.08 7.76 6.66
C MET A 58 2.56 7.66 6.52
N ASP A 59 1.92 8.71 6.04
CA ASP A 59 0.47 8.76 5.81
C ASP A 59 0.05 7.73 4.76
N TYR A 60 0.71 7.75 3.59
CA TYR A 60 0.55 6.76 2.53
C TYR A 60 0.77 5.32 3.04
N ARG A 61 1.84 5.11 3.83
CA ARG A 61 2.22 3.79 4.34
C ARG A 61 1.17 3.25 5.31
N HIS A 62 0.79 4.04 6.33
CA HIS A 62 -0.22 3.64 7.29
C HIS A 62 -1.59 3.43 6.63
N TYR A 63 -1.98 4.32 5.71
CA TYR A 63 -3.21 4.13 4.95
C TYR A 63 -3.18 2.81 4.19
N THR A 64 -2.11 2.54 3.42
CA THR A 64 -1.97 1.30 2.65
C THR A 64 -2.03 0.04 3.52
N ILE A 65 -1.35 0.04 4.67
CA ILE A 65 -1.37 -1.07 5.63
C ILE A 65 -2.77 -1.28 6.21
N SER A 66 -3.53 -0.21 6.46
CA SER A 66 -4.91 -0.31 6.97
C SER A 66 -5.88 -0.92 5.94
N GLN A 67 -5.66 -0.67 4.64
CA GLN A 67 -6.54 -1.18 3.57
C GLN A 67 -6.23 -2.64 3.20
N LEU A 68 -5.02 -3.12 3.46
CA LEU A 68 -4.54 -4.45 3.06
C LEU A 68 -4.11 -5.26 4.30
N PRO A 69 -5.03 -5.97 4.97
CA PRO A 69 -4.78 -6.59 6.27
C PRO A 69 -3.73 -7.72 6.24
N HIS A 70 -3.50 -8.33 5.08
CA HIS A 70 -2.53 -9.42 4.90
C HIS A 70 -1.18 -8.95 4.33
N LEU A 71 -0.97 -7.65 4.15
CA LEU A 71 0.25 -7.10 3.56
C LEU A 71 1.45 -7.26 4.48
N GLU A 72 2.47 -7.99 4.06
CA GLU A 72 3.70 -8.27 4.81
C GLU A 72 4.85 -7.32 4.45
N VAL A 73 4.90 -6.82 3.21
CA VAL A 73 5.95 -5.92 2.71
C VAL A 73 5.33 -4.82 1.85
N LEU A 74 5.75 -3.57 2.10
CA LEU A 74 5.39 -2.40 1.30
C LEU A 74 6.65 -1.64 0.87
N ASP A 75 6.77 -1.42 -0.44
CA ASP A 75 7.81 -0.65 -1.14
C ASP A 75 9.26 -1.08 -1.00
N ASP A 76 9.60 -2.00 -0.10
CA ASP A 76 10.92 -2.65 0.13
C ASP A 76 11.07 -3.04 1.61
N THR A 77 10.24 -2.44 2.48
CA THR A 77 10.28 -2.61 3.93
C THR A 77 9.17 -3.52 4.43
N LYS A 78 9.52 -4.37 5.40
CA LYS A 78 8.53 -5.22 6.09
C LYS A 78 7.55 -4.35 6.87
N VAL A 79 6.27 -4.75 6.86
CA VAL A 79 5.24 -4.18 7.73
C VAL A 79 5.43 -4.75 9.13
N THR A 80 5.76 -3.89 10.08
CA THR A 80 5.93 -4.26 11.47
C THR A 80 4.58 -4.34 12.21
N PRO A 81 4.48 -5.12 13.30
CA PRO A 81 3.29 -5.12 14.15
C PRO A 81 2.93 -3.74 14.69
N GLN A 82 3.92 -2.90 15.00
CA GLN A 82 3.75 -1.54 15.49
C GLN A 82 3.12 -0.63 14.44
N GLU A 83 3.65 -0.64 13.21
CA GLU A 83 3.06 0.10 12.08
C GLU A 83 1.63 -0.35 11.80
N ARG A 84 1.35 -1.66 11.89
CA ARG A 84 -0.01 -2.17 11.71
C ARG A 84 -0.95 -1.69 12.81
N ALA A 85 -0.53 -1.74 14.08
CA ALA A 85 -1.34 -1.25 15.18
C ALA A 85 -1.64 0.26 15.03
N GLU A 86 -0.64 1.04 14.61
CA GLU A 86 -0.78 2.47 14.40
C GLU A 86 -1.68 2.80 13.19
N ALA A 87 -1.49 2.10 12.07
CA ALA A 87 -2.35 2.19 10.90
C ALA A 87 -3.82 1.92 11.25
N CYS A 88 -4.09 0.85 11.99
CA CYS A 88 -5.44 0.52 12.46
C CYS A 88 -6.00 1.57 13.42
N ARG A 89 -5.15 2.20 14.25
CA ARG A 89 -5.55 3.26 15.18
C ARG A 89 -5.98 4.54 14.44
N ILE A 90 -5.19 4.95 13.45
CA ILE A 90 -5.41 6.19 12.68
C ILE A 90 -6.60 6.03 11.72
N TYR A 91 -6.64 4.91 10.98
CA TYR A 91 -7.52 4.72 9.83
C TYR A 91 -8.68 3.76 10.08
N ARG A 92 -9.07 3.61 11.35
CA ARG A 92 -10.15 2.71 11.84
C ARG A 92 -11.21 2.43 10.76
N MET A 93 -11.22 1.18 10.29
CA MET A 93 -12.32 0.57 9.55
C MET A 93 -13.20 -0.23 10.50
#